data_AF-A0A945VTR8-F1
#
_entry.id   AF-A0A945VTR8-F1
#
_cell.length_a   1.000
_cell.length_b   1.000
_cell.length_c   1.000
_cell.angle_alpha   90.00
_cell.angle_beta   90.00
_cell.angle_gamma   90.00
#
_symmetry.space_group_name_H-M   'P 1'
#
loop_
_entity.id
_entity.type
_entity.pdbx_description
1 polymer ?
#
loop_
_entity_poly.entity_id
_entity_poly.type
_entity_poly.pdbx_seq_one_letter_code
_entity_poly.pdbx_strand_id
1 'polypeptide(L)' 'MTSRVQQLAERIDMGFDEFIGEMRKRGCSEPTAVKVWNGAYEEFDEFKDNDIYLSNLRKAADVLRVRTGMLVSK' A
#
# COMPACT_ATOMS: atom_id res chain seq x y z
N MET A 1 9.23 -6.39 -10.94
CA MET A 1 9.65 -6.51 -9.52
C MET A 1 8.39 -6.59 -8.68
N THR A 2 8.37 -7.47 -7.68
CA THR A 2 7.23 -7.61 -6.75
C THR A 2 7.33 -6.54 -5.68
N SER A 3 6.28 -5.71 -5.51
CA SER A 3 6.28 -4.60 -4.55
C SER A 3 6.38 -5.10 -3.11
N ARG A 4 6.78 -4.21 -2.18
CA ARG A 4 6.80 -4.53 -0.76
C ARG A 4 5.42 -4.88 -0.22
N VAL A 5 4.38 -4.22 -0.72
CA VAL A 5 2.98 -4.53 -0.38
C VAL A 5 2.61 -5.94 -0.82
N GLN A 6 2.95 -6.33 -2.05
CA GLN A 6 2.69 -7.68 -2.56
C GLN A 6 3.39 -8.75 -1.71
N GLN A 7 4.67 -8.55 -1.38
CA GLN A 7 5.43 -9.47 -0.53
C GLN A 7 4.83 -9.62 0.88
N LEU A 8 4.26 -8.56 1.43
CA LEU A 8 3.64 -8.58 2.76
C LEU A 8 2.23 -9.19 2.70
N ALA A 9 1.49 -8.95 1.62
CA ALA A 9 0.18 -9.53 1.38
C ALA A 9 0.27 -11.06 1.23
N GLU A 10 1.26 -11.56 0.48
CA GLU A 10 1.51 -13.00 0.32
C GLU A 10 1.74 -13.72 1.66
N ARG A 11 2.37 -13.06 2.64
CA ARG A 11 2.61 -13.65 3.98
C ARG A 11 1.34 -13.88 4.79
N ILE A 12 0.27 -13.16 4.46
CA ILE A 12 -1.03 -13.27 5.13
C ILE A 12 -2.10 -13.86 4.21
N ASP A 13 -1.69 -14.47 3.10
CA ASP A 13 -2.57 -15.07 2.08
C ASP A 13 -3.60 -14.07 1.49
N MET A 14 -3.21 -12.79 1.40
CA MET A 14 -4.08 -11.72 0.90
C MET A 14 -3.86 -11.50 -0.58
N GLY A 15 -4.93 -11.67 -1.36
CA GLY A 15 -4.95 -11.40 -2.79
C GLY A 15 -5.12 -9.92 -3.15
N PHE A 16 -4.92 -9.59 -4.42
CA PHE A 16 -5.10 -8.24 -4.95
C PHE A 16 -6.51 -7.68 -4.68
N ASP A 17 -7.56 -8.40 -5.08
CA ASP A 17 -8.95 -7.92 -4.94
C ASP A 17 -9.33 -7.70 -3.47
N GLU A 18 -8.85 -8.58 -2.58
CA GLU A 18 -9.06 -8.45 -1.14
C GLU A 18 -8.36 -7.20 -0.58
N PHE A 19 -7.08 -6.99 -0.93
CA PHE A 19 -6.34 -5.80 -0.53
C PHE A 19 -7.03 -4.52 -1.00
N ILE A 20 -7.45 -4.46 -2.27
CA ILE A 20 -8.17 -3.32 -2.83
C ILE A 20 -9.50 -3.10 -2.09
N GLY A 21 -10.25 -4.16 -1.81
CA GLY A 21 -11.49 -4.09 -1.03
C GLY A 21 -11.27 -3.52 0.38
N GLU A 22 -10.26 -3.99 1.08
CA GLU A 22 -9.90 -3.54 2.42
C GLU A 22 -9.40 -2.09 2.46
N MET A 23 -8.68 -1.67 1.43
CA MET A 23 -8.25 -0.27 1.26
C MET A 23 -9.45 0.66 1.02
N ARG A 24 -10.41 0.25 0.20
CA ARG A 24 -11.65 1.02 -0.06
C ARG A 24 -12.49 1.20 1.20
N LYS A 25 -12.61 0.18 2.04
CA LYS A 25 -13.29 0.27 3.36
C LYS A 25 -12.67 1.33 4.28
N ARG A 26 -11.37 1.63 4.11
CA ARG A 26 -10.62 2.67 4.85
C ARG A 26 -10.64 4.04 4.16
N GLY A 27 -11.51 4.22 3.18
CA GLY A 27 -11.64 5.47 2.43
C GLY A 27 -10.42 5.78 1.56
N CYS A 28 -9.73 4.76 1.03
CA CYS A 28 -8.78 4.93 -0.07
C CYS A 28 -9.52 4.73 -1.40
N SER A 29 -9.25 5.58 -2.40
CA SER A 29 -9.82 5.36 -3.72
C SER A 29 -9.19 4.13 -4.36
N GLU A 30 -9.94 3.46 -5.24
CA GLU A 30 -9.44 2.29 -5.95
C GLU A 30 -8.20 2.60 -6.80
N PRO A 31 -8.12 3.70 -7.58
CA PRO A 31 -6.90 4.05 -8.31
C PRO A 31 -5.68 4.21 -7.39
N THR A 32 -5.86 4.82 -6.21
CA THR A 32 -4.77 4.98 -5.24
C THR A 32 -4.38 3.64 -4.61
N ALA A 33 -5.35 2.77 -4.30
CA ALA A 33 -5.06 1.44 -3.77
C ALA A 33 -4.27 0.58 -4.77
N VAL A 34 -4.59 0.67 -6.07
CA VAL A 34 -3.84 0.01 -7.15
C VAL A 34 -2.41 0.56 -7.25
N LYS A 35 -2.24 1.89 -7.21
CA LYS A 35 -0.89 2.50 -7.18
C LYS A 35 -0.06 2.00 -5.99
N VAL A 36 -0.68 1.90 -4.80
CA VAL A 36 -0.02 1.39 -3.59
C VAL A 36 0.33 -0.10 -3.73
N TRP A 37 -0.57 -0.92 -4.24
CA TRP A 37 -0.32 -2.34 -4.52
C TRP A 37 0.87 -2.54 -5.45
N ASN A 38 0.98 -1.70 -6.49
CA ASN A 38 2.07 -1.76 -7.45
C ASN A 38 3.39 -1.18 -6.94
N GLY A 39 3.45 -0.69 -5.69
CA GLY A 39 4.68 -0.14 -5.12
C GLY A 39 5.06 1.23 -5.67
N ALA A 40 4.12 1.99 -6.27
CA ALA A 40 4.42 3.29 -6.89
C ALA A 40 5.04 4.31 -5.91
N TYR A 41 4.88 4.09 -4.60
CA TYR A 41 5.46 4.92 -3.55
C TYR A 41 6.92 4.60 -3.20
N GLU A 42 7.43 3.46 -3.65
CA GLU A 42 8.78 2.98 -3.36
C GLU A 42 9.84 3.80 -4.12
N GLU A 43 9.42 4.47 -5.20
CA GLU A 43 10.25 5.34 -6.03
C GLU A 43 10.18 6.82 -5.62
N PHE A 44 9.39 7.19 -4.59
CA PHE A 44 9.30 8.58 -4.14
C PHE A 44 10.48 8.98 -3.27
N ASP A 45 11.17 10.05 -3.67
CA ASP A 45 12.16 10.73 -2.83
C ASP A 45 11.51 11.80 -1.93
N GLU A 46 10.38 12.39 -2.34
CA GLU A 46 9.55 13.26 -1.51
C GLU A 46 8.05 12.90 -1.68
N PHE A 47 7.32 12.69 -0.58
CA PHE A 47 5.88 12.31 -0.57
C PHE A 47 4.91 13.38 -1.11
N LYS A 48 5.39 14.30 -1.96
CA LYS A 48 4.59 15.31 -2.68
C LYS A 48 4.27 14.91 -4.11
N ASP A 49 4.94 13.89 -4.65
CA ASP A 49 4.73 13.47 -6.03
C ASP A 49 3.63 12.39 -6.13
N ASN A 50 2.69 12.58 -7.04
CA ASN A 50 1.81 11.54 -7.62
C ASN A 50 0.60 11.00 -6.81
N ASP A 51 0.00 11.81 -5.93
CA ASP A 51 -1.31 11.56 -5.29
C ASP A 51 -1.35 10.46 -4.21
N ILE A 52 -0.21 9.89 -3.80
CA ILE A 52 -0.15 8.90 -2.73
C ILE A 52 0.41 9.55 -1.46
N TYR A 53 -0.51 10.01 -0.61
CA TYR A 53 -0.18 10.56 0.70
C TYR A 53 0.24 9.49 1.72
N LEU A 54 1.02 9.88 2.73
CA LEU A 54 1.39 9.03 3.88
C LEU A 54 0.16 8.40 4.56
N SER A 55 -1.00 9.07 4.54
CA SER A 55 -2.26 8.53 5.05
C SER A 55 -2.72 7.28 4.29
N ASN A 56 -2.46 7.16 2.99
CA ASN A 56 -2.75 5.95 2.21
C ASN A 56 -1.82 4.79 2.61
N LEU A 57 -0.54 5.09 2.87
CA LEU A 57 0.41 4.07 3.35
C LEU A 57 0.09 3.59 4.76
N ARG A 58 -0.43 4.47 5.64
CA ARG A 58 -0.94 4.07 6.96
C ARG A 58 -2.13 3.12 6.84
N LYS A 59 -3.04 3.36 5.91
CA LYS A 59 -4.17 2.45 5.62
C LYS A 59 -3.68 1.11 5.11
N ALA A 60 -2.73 1.09 4.16
CA ALA A 60 -2.16 -0.14 3.64
C ALA A 60 -1.44 -0.95 4.73
N ALA A 61 -0.70 -0.27 5.61
CA ALA A 61 -0.05 -0.90 6.74
C ALA A 61 -1.07 -1.54 7.71
N ASP A 62 -2.19 -0.87 7.96
CA ASP A 62 -3.29 -1.40 8.76
C ASP A 62 -3.94 -2.64 8.10
N VAL A 63 -4.22 -2.58 6.78
CA VAL A 63 -4.74 -3.73 6.00
C VAL A 63 -3.81 -4.94 6.12
N LEU A 64 -2.50 -4.71 5.98
CA LEU A 64 -1.46 -5.74 6.03
C LEU A 64 -1.07 -6.14 7.46
N ARG A 65 -1.64 -5.51 8.49
CA ARG A 65 -1.34 -5.73 9.91
C ARG A 65 0.15 -5.54 10.24
N VAL A 66 0.77 -4.55 9.62
CA VAL A 66 2.19 -4.19 9.83
C VAL A 66 2.33 -2.73 10.26
N ARG A 67 3.52 -2.35 10.72
CA ARG A 67 3.84 -0.93 10.94
C ARG A 67 4.10 -0.23 9.62
N THR A 68 3.69 1.02 9.47
CA THR A 68 3.92 1.83 8.26
C THR A 68 5.40 1.88 7.86
N GLY A 69 6.33 1.88 8.84
CA GLY A 69 7.78 1.78 8.59
C GLY A 69 8.21 0.54 7.79
N MET A 70 7.43 -0.55 7.81
CA MET A 70 7.73 -1.76 7.04
C MET A 70 7.44 -1.62 5.54
N LEU A 71 6.62 -0.63 5.16
CA LEU A 71 6.34 -0.28 3.76
C LEU A 71 7.41 0.68 3.23
N VAL A 72 7.87 1.63 4.03
CA VAL A 72 8.80 2.70 3.62
C VAL A 72 10.27 2.43 3.94
N SER A 73 10.62 1.27 4.49
CA SER A 73 12.01 0.92 4.75
C SER A 73 12.71 0.69 3.41
N LYS A 74 13.55 1.64 3.00
CA LYS A 74 14.65 1.39 2.07
C LYS A 74 15.63 0.40 2.72
#